data_AF-A0A7W7MS59-F1
#
_entry.id   AF-A0A7W7MS59-F1
#
_cell.length_a   1.000
_cell.length_b   1.000
_cell.length_c   1.000
_cell.angle_alpha   90.00
_cell.angle_beta   90.00
_cell.angle_gamma   90.00
#
_symmetry.space_group_name_H-M   'P 1'
#
loop_
_entity.id
_entity.type
_entity.pdbx_description
1 polymer ?
#
loop_
_entity_poly.entity_id
_entity_poly.type
_entity_poly.pdbx_seq_one_letter_code
_entity_poly.pdbx_strand_id
1 'polypeptide(L)'
;MTVTTPLARAQRVLADQSVTRMFGTRLVSFGEGSATVELDIRPEITNHHGAVHGGIVAYAADNALAFAGGAALGPDVVTSGLTIDYIAPARGRTLRAHGMVMRAEGRRAACRCELHAIAEDGTETLVAVAQGTIVAPAEPAATPAAQPARVRVGRLATPSVQDVLLERRRTGNTDDGATVALVIEGGGMRGIVSAAMAAVIEREGLLPSIDMIVGTSAGAVNAATLAVGAAGAMAESYAEVFTSPEFIDLRRFALGRPVIDGTRIVSRVDELFDLGSAAGTDWAGRLAMVATDVDTGRAEALSDFTDRADLIGSLHASGLLPMLAGDPVTLRGRRWLDGGIVEAVPVVAAAARGATHAVVLATRPPGTQPSFGAVDVVVERYLRRLNPELAAAYRGRPHRYRETLQQVRDGWSHGLSTLALAPRLGDPLPSRLERDQAALRAARDAATDAAREALSFLLR
;
A
#
# COMPACT_ATOMS: atom_id res chain seq x y z
N MET A 1 -25.46 12.65 -33.52
CA MET A 1 -24.24 12.42 -32.72
C MET A 1 -23.72 13.78 -32.26
N THR A 2 -23.95 14.15 -31.00
CA THR A 2 -23.46 15.41 -30.43
C THR A 2 -21.95 15.32 -30.23
N VAL A 3 -21.19 16.13 -30.98
CA VAL A 3 -19.74 16.26 -30.82
C VAL A 3 -19.48 16.84 -29.43
N THR A 4 -18.87 16.07 -28.54
CA THR A 4 -18.51 16.57 -27.21
C THR A 4 -17.34 17.54 -27.33
N THR A 5 -17.44 18.74 -26.75
CA THR A 5 -16.36 19.74 -26.75
C THR A 5 -15.15 19.27 -25.92
N PRO A 6 -13.93 19.76 -26.21
CA PRO A 6 -12.74 19.47 -25.39
C PRO A 6 -12.94 19.75 -23.90
N LEU A 7 -13.60 20.87 -23.58
CA LEU A 7 -13.97 21.22 -22.21
C LEU A 7 -14.91 20.20 -21.57
N ALA A 8 -15.96 19.75 -22.27
CA ALA A 8 -16.88 18.75 -21.72
C ALA A 8 -16.23 17.38 -21.50
N ARG A 9 -15.21 17.02 -22.29
CA ARG A 9 -14.39 15.83 -22.03
C ARG A 9 -13.53 16.02 -20.78
N ALA A 10 -12.85 17.17 -20.66
CA ALA A 10 -12.01 17.48 -19.51
C ALA A 10 -12.82 17.58 -18.20
N GLN A 11 -14.04 18.12 -18.26
CA GLN A 11 -14.98 18.15 -17.12
C GLN A 11 -15.36 16.75 -16.63
N ARG A 12 -15.52 15.78 -17.54
CA ARG A 12 -15.74 14.37 -17.13
C ARG A 12 -14.52 13.79 -16.43
N VAL A 13 -13.32 14.03 -16.97
CA VAL A 13 -12.06 13.60 -16.33
C VAL A 13 -11.91 14.21 -14.94
N LEU A 14 -12.26 15.49 -14.77
CA LEU A 14 -12.29 16.12 -13.46
C LEU A 14 -13.31 15.43 -12.54
N ALA A 15 -14.53 15.18 -13.02
CA ALA A 15 -15.61 14.58 -12.23
C ALA A 15 -15.36 13.12 -11.83
N ASP A 16 -14.55 12.38 -12.59
CA ASP A 16 -14.16 11.01 -12.28
C ASP A 16 -13.25 10.94 -11.04
N GLN A 17 -12.55 12.03 -10.70
CA GLN A 17 -11.77 12.12 -9.48
C GLN A 17 -12.70 12.23 -8.25
N SER A 18 -12.55 11.34 -7.26
CA SER A 18 -13.39 11.37 -6.05
C SER A 18 -13.18 12.64 -5.22
N VAL A 19 -11.94 13.14 -5.17
CA VAL A 19 -11.57 14.33 -4.41
C VAL A 19 -12.16 15.62 -4.98
N THR A 20 -12.28 15.75 -6.31
CA THR A 20 -12.87 16.93 -6.95
C THR A 20 -14.36 17.04 -6.68
N ARG A 21 -15.06 15.90 -6.63
CA ARG A 21 -16.47 15.83 -6.22
C ARG A 21 -16.66 16.23 -4.77
N MET A 22 -15.77 15.79 -3.88
CA MET A 22 -15.81 16.16 -2.46
C MET A 22 -15.68 17.68 -2.27
N PHE A 23 -14.76 18.32 -2.99
CA PHE A 23 -14.56 19.76 -2.91
C PHE A 23 -15.51 20.60 -3.78
N GLY A 24 -16.31 19.96 -4.63
CA GLY A 24 -17.20 20.65 -5.57
C GLY A 24 -16.43 21.45 -6.64
N THR A 25 -15.24 20.98 -7.02
CA THR A 25 -14.37 21.65 -7.99
C THR A 25 -14.99 21.64 -9.39
N ARG A 26 -14.96 22.78 -10.08
CA ARG A 26 -15.49 22.94 -11.43
C ARG A 26 -14.39 23.37 -12.39
N LEU A 27 -14.23 22.68 -13.51
CA LEU A 27 -13.39 23.13 -14.62
C LEU A 27 -14.23 24.07 -15.50
N VAL A 28 -13.88 25.36 -15.48
CA VAL A 28 -14.65 26.43 -16.15
C VAL A 28 -14.06 26.82 -17.50
N SER A 29 -12.76 26.61 -17.71
CA SER A 29 -12.11 26.74 -19.02
C SER A 29 -11.02 25.68 -19.21
N PHE A 30 -10.82 25.25 -20.47
CA PHE A 30 -9.82 24.25 -20.84
C PHE A 30 -9.49 24.36 -22.34
N GLY A 31 -8.22 24.49 -22.67
CA GLY A 31 -7.74 24.56 -24.05
C GLY A 31 -6.50 25.45 -24.19
N GLU A 32 -5.82 25.34 -25.33
CA GLU A 32 -4.67 26.20 -25.69
C GLU A 32 -3.55 26.24 -24.62
N GLY A 33 -3.28 25.10 -23.97
CA GLY A 33 -2.28 25.02 -22.90
C GLY A 33 -2.69 25.74 -21.60
N SER A 34 -3.97 26.02 -21.41
CA SER A 34 -4.52 26.65 -20.21
C SER A 34 -5.72 25.89 -19.64
N ALA A 35 -5.94 26.04 -18.34
CA ALA A 35 -7.11 25.52 -17.66
C ALA A 35 -7.47 26.37 -16.45
N THR A 36 -8.76 26.58 -16.21
CA THR A 36 -9.24 27.29 -15.01
C THR A 36 -10.17 26.40 -14.22
N VAL A 37 -9.86 26.23 -12.94
CA VAL A 37 -10.73 25.52 -11.99
C VAL A 37 -11.24 26.48 -10.92
N GLU A 38 -12.46 26.23 -10.45
CA GLU A 38 -13.11 27.01 -9.40
C GLU A 38 -13.62 26.13 -8.27
N LEU A 39 -13.59 26.67 -7.06
CA LEU A 39 -14.19 26.10 -5.86
C LEU A 39 -15.03 27.17 -5.15
N ASP A 40 -16.19 26.77 -4.62
CA ASP A 40 -16.94 27.63 -3.71
C ASP A 40 -16.29 27.60 -2.32
N ILE A 41 -16.02 28.78 -1.78
CA ILE A 41 -15.45 28.94 -0.44
C ILE A 41 -16.59 28.74 0.57
N ARG A 42 -16.48 27.65 1.35
CA ARG A 42 -17.48 27.23 2.33
C ARG A 42 -16.78 26.86 3.65
N PRO A 43 -17.45 26.92 4.81
CA PRO A 43 -16.82 26.69 6.11
C PRO A 43 -16.01 25.38 6.18
N GLU A 44 -16.46 24.32 5.52
CA GLU A 44 -15.86 22.98 5.53
C GLU A 44 -14.46 22.92 4.90
N ILE A 45 -14.09 23.91 4.07
CA ILE A 45 -12.77 23.98 3.41
C ILE A 45 -11.88 25.09 3.97
N THR A 46 -12.32 25.75 5.05
CA THR A 46 -11.56 26.82 5.70
C THR A 46 -10.67 26.29 6.83
N ASN A 47 -9.59 27.02 7.11
CA ASN A 47 -8.76 26.82 8.30
C ASN A 47 -9.37 27.54 9.50
N HIS A 48 -8.75 27.39 10.68
CA HIS A 48 -9.19 28.04 11.92
C HIS A 48 -9.13 29.58 11.90
N HIS A 49 -8.59 30.18 10.84
CA HIS A 49 -8.59 31.63 10.60
C HIS A 49 -9.65 32.06 9.57
N GLY A 50 -10.54 31.17 9.13
CA GLY A 50 -11.61 31.46 8.18
C GLY A 50 -11.15 31.75 6.76
N ALA A 51 -9.91 31.37 6.40
CA ALA A 51 -9.43 31.38 5.01
C ALA A 51 -9.39 29.95 4.48
N VAL A 52 -9.45 29.74 3.15
CA VAL A 52 -9.32 28.39 2.57
C VAL A 52 -8.05 27.71 3.09
N HIS A 53 -8.16 26.45 3.49
CA HIS A 53 -7.03 25.68 3.98
C HIS A 53 -5.90 25.63 2.94
N GLY A 54 -4.65 25.85 3.35
CA GLY A 54 -3.51 25.93 2.43
C GLY A 54 -3.37 24.71 1.53
N GLY A 55 -3.59 23.50 2.07
CA GLY A 55 -3.61 22.27 1.28
C GLY A 55 -4.69 22.23 0.18
N ILE A 56 -5.84 22.91 0.38
CA ILE A 56 -6.92 22.99 -0.61
C ILE A 56 -6.57 24.03 -1.70
N VAL A 57 -5.88 25.11 -1.32
CA VAL A 57 -5.31 26.07 -2.28
C VAL A 57 -4.25 25.39 -3.16
N ALA A 58 -3.36 24.58 -2.57
CA ALA A 58 -2.38 23.79 -3.31
C ALA A 58 -3.04 22.74 -4.23
N TYR A 59 -4.10 22.07 -3.75
CA TYR A 59 -4.90 21.14 -4.56
C TYR A 59 -5.55 21.82 -5.78
N ALA A 60 -6.09 23.03 -5.63
CA ALA A 60 -6.67 23.78 -6.73
C ALA A 60 -5.61 24.18 -7.76
N ALA A 61 -4.42 24.57 -7.29
CA ALA A 61 -3.27 24.86 -8.15
C ALA A 61 -2.81 23.63 -8.92
N ASP A 62 -2.67 22.47 -8.25
CA ASP A 62 -2.26 21.21 -8.86
C ASP A 62 -3.21 20.79 -9.99
N ASN A 63 -4.52 20.85 -9.74
CA ASN A 63 -5.51 20.55 -10.77
C ASN A 63 -5.43 21.51 -11.96
N ALA A 64 -5.35 22.82 -11.71
CA ALA A 64 -5.21 23.80 -12.79
C ALA A 64 -3.97 23.54 -13.65
N LEU A 65 -2.84 23.21 -13.02
CA LEU A 65 -1.58 22.90 -13.70
C LEU A 65 -1.69 21.58 -14.48
N ALA A 66 -2.23 20.52 -13.89
CA ALA A 66 -2.38 19.22 -14.53
C ALA A 66 -3.27 19.29 -15.78
N PHE A 67 -4.41 19.99 -15.70
CA PHE A 67 -5.27 20.19 -16.87
C PHE A 67 -4.61 21.10 -17.92
N ALA A 68 -3.91 22.16 -17.53
CA ALA A 68 -3.16 23.00 -18.47
C ALA A 68 -2.06 22.21 -19.19
N GLY A 69 -1.26 21.43 -18.45
CA GLY A 69 -0.23 20.54 -19.00
C GLY A 69 -0.82 19.44 -19.87
N GLY A 70 -1.96 18.86 -19.49
CA GLY A 70 -2.67 17.87 -20.29
C GLY A 70 -3.24 18.44 -21.59
N ALA A 71 -3.58 19.73 -21.64
CA ALA A 71 -3.95 20.41 -22.88
C ALA A 71 -2.78 20.52 -23.88
N ALA A 72 -1.53 20.49 -23.40
CA ALA A 72 -0.32 20.54 -24.24
C ALA A 72 0.30 19.16 -24.52
N LEU A 73 0.27 18.23 -23.55
CA LEU A 73 0.95 16.94 -23.62
C LEU A 73 0.01 15.75 -23.92
N GLY A 74 -1.30 15.94 -23.84
CA GLY A 74 -2.29 14.87 -23.93
C GLY A 74 -2.90 14.52 -22.56
N PRO A 75 -3.95 13.68 -22.54
CA PRO A 75 -4.79 13.49 -21.36
C PRO A 75 -4.14 12.67 -20.22
N ASP A 76 -3.04 11.95 -20.50
CA ASP A 76 -2.35 11.11 -19.53
C ASP A 76 -1.11 11.83 -19.00
N VAL A 77 -1.28 12.53 -17.89
CA VAL A 77 -0.25 13.37 -17.28
C VAL A 77 -0.27 13.26 -15.76
N VAL A 78 0.89 13.46 -15.14
CA VAL A 78 1.04 13.54 -13.69
C VAL A 78 1.87 14.76 -13.30
N THR A 79 1.59 15.33 -12.13
CA THR A 79 2.42 16.38 -11.55
C THR A 79 3.69 15.77 -10.97
N SER A 80 4.85 16.07 -11.58
CA SER A 80 6.16 15.63 -11.09
C SER A 80 6.73 16.52 -9.99
N GLY A 81 6.26 17.76 -9.88
CA GLY A 81 6.70 18.71 -8.86
C GLY A 81 5.84 19.95 -8.85
N LEU A 82 5.65 20.53 -7.66
CA LEU A 82 4.83 21.71 -7.41
C LEU A 82 5.51 22.56 -6.34
N THR A 83 5.67 23.86 -6.60
CA THR A 83 6.03 24.88 -5.61
C THR A 83 4.93 25.93 -5.60
N ILE A 84 4.53 26.37 -4.42
CA ILE A 84 3.46 27.34 -4.24
C ILE A 84 3.85 28.37 -3.18
N ASP A 85 3.68 29.65 -3.53
CA ASP A 85 3.86 30.77 -2.64
C ASP A 85 2.49 31.36 -2.29
N TYR A 86 2.22 31.49 -1.00
CA TYR A 86 0.98 32.09 -0.49
C TYR A 86 1.18 33.58 -0.28
N ILE A 87 0.40 34.39 -0.99
CA ILE A 87 0.53 35.86 -1.03
C ILE A 87 -0.45 36.51 -0.05
N ALA A 88 -1.70 36.02 0.02
CA ALA A 88 -2.74 36.56 0.86
C ALA A 88 -3.73 35.46 1.33
N PRO A 89 -4.47 35.67 2.43
CA PRO A 89 -5.48 34.73 2.87
C PRO A 89 -6.60 34.58 1.83
N ALA A 90 -6.89 33.35 1.40
CA ALA A 90 -7.98 33.04 0.49
C ALA A 90 -9.35 33.17 1.19
N ARG A 91 -9.99 34.33 1.08
CA ARG A 91 -11.31 34.64 1.63
C ARG A 91 -12.22 35.20 0.54
N GLY A 92 -13.51 34.89 0.62
CA GLY A 92 -14.51 35.35 -0.34
C GLY A 92 -15.53 34.26 -0.62
N ARG A 93 -16.15 34.34 -1.80
CA ARG A 93 -17.15 33.40 -2.31
C ARG A 93 -16.54 32.28 -3.14
N THR A 94 -15.53 32.56 -3.95
CA THR A 94 -14.95 31.59 -4.89
C THR A 94 -13.43 31.64 -4.87
N LEU A 95 -12.78 30.48 -4.86
CA LEU A 95 -11.35 30.34 -5.16
C LEU A 95 -11.22 29.91 -6.63
N ARG A 96 -10.55 30.72 -7.43
CA ARG A 96 -10.28 30.44 -8.85
C ARG A 96 -8.79 30.21 -9.04
N ALA A 97 -8.43 29.10 -9.65
CA ALA A 97 -7.05 28.76 -10.01
C ALA A 97 -6.92 28.69 -11.53
N HIS A 98 -6.08 29.54 -12.10
CA HIS A 98 -5.83 29.62 -13.53
C HIS A 98 -4.43 29.11 -13.84
N GLY A 99 -4.33 27.97 -14.51
CA GLY A 99 -3.09 27.32 -14.91
C GLY A 99 -2.77 27.57 -16.38
N MET A 100 -1.49 27.77 -16.69
CA MET A 100 -0.99 27.99 -18.04
C MET A 100 0.35 27.29 -18.27
N VAL A 101 0.54 26.73 -19.47
CA VAL A 101 1.79 26.15 -19.92
C VAL A 101 2.74 27.26 -20.36
N MET A 102 3.90 27.36 -19.72
CA MET A 102 4.96 28.31 -20.10
C MET A 102 5.83 27.73 -21.21
N ARG A 103 6.14 26.44 -21.12
CA ARG A 103 6.93 25.69 -22.11
C ARG A 103 6.52 24.23 -22.05
N ALA A 104 6.27 23.61 -23.20
CA ALA A 104 6.13 22.17 -23.35
C ALA A 104 7.22 21.67 -24.29
N GLU A 105 7.97 20.65 -23.87
CA GLU A 105 9.04 20.04 -24.65
C GLU A 105 9.13 18.54 -24.35
N GLY A 106 9.10 17.73 -25.41
CA GLY A 106 9.04 16.28 -25.29
C GLY A 106 7.84 15.84 -24.44
N ARG A 107 8.12 15.24 -23.29
CA ARG A 107 7.10 14.73 -22.36
C ARG A 107 6.90 15.59 -21.12
N ARG A 108 7.44 16.81 -21.09
CA ARG A 108 7.40 17.67 -19.90
C ARG A 108 6.80 19.02 -20.27
N ALA A 109 5.97 19.56 -19.39
CA ALA A 109 5.43 20.90 -19.47
C ALA A 109 5.73 21.64 -18.16
N ALA A 110 6.43 22.76 -18.27
CA ALA A 110 6.58 23.71 -17.18
C ALA A 110 5.36 24.63 -17.19
N CYS A 111 4.63 24.67 -16.09
CA CYS A 111 3.36 25.36 -15.95
C CYS A 111 3.42 26.37 -14.79
N ARG A 112 2.66 27.46 -14.91
CA ARG A 112 2.41 28.43 -13.84
C ARG A 112 0.92 28.48 -13.55
N CYS A 113 0.57 28.75 -12.30
CA CYS A 113 -0.80 28.97 -11.88
C CYS A 113 -0.91 30.20 -11.00
N GLU A 114 -1.95 30.99 -11.23
CA GLU A 114 -2.34 32.12 -10.38
C GLU A 114 -3.68 31.79 -9.72
N LEU A 115 -3.77 32.01 -8.41
CA LEU A 115 -4.95 31.72 -7.61
C LEU A 115 -5.54 32.99 -7.05
N HIS A 116 -6.80 33.24 -7.34
CA HIS A 116 -7.54 34.42 -6.94
C HIS A 116 -8.70 34.01 -6.03
N ALA A 117 -8.87 34.69 -4.91
CA ALA A 117 -10.12 34.64 -4.14
C ALA A 117 -11.03 35.78 -4.59
N ILE A 118 -12.28 35.45 -4.87
CA ILE A 118 -13.28 36.35 -5.42
C ILE A 118 -14.31 36.62 -4.33
N ALA A 119 -14.47 37.87 -3.92
CA ALA A 119 -15.46 38.30 -2.94
C ALA A 119 -16.89 38.29 -3.51
N GLU A 120 -17.88 38.54 -2.64
CA GLU A 120 -19.29 38.60 -3.06
C GLU A 120 -19.59 39.74 -4.05
N ASP A 121 -18.89 40.86 -3.92
CA ASP A 121 -18.97 42.02 -4.82
C ASP A 121 -18.19 41.84 -6.14
N GLY A 122 -17.54 40.68 -6.32
CA GLY A 122 -16.74 40.36 -7.50
C GLY A 122 -15.29 40.82 -7.43
N THR A 123 -14.85 41.45 -6.34
CA THR A 123 -13.44 41.85 -6.15
C THR A 123 -12.54 40.63 -6.12
N GLU A 124 -11.50 40.61 -6.96
CA GLU A 124 -10.52 39.53 -7.01
C GLU A 124 -9.24 39.90 -6.23
N THR A 125 -8.77 39.00 -5.38
CA THR A 125 -7.50 39.12 -4.66
C THR A 125 -6.58 37.97 -5.04
N LEU A 126 -5.36 38.27 -5.51
CA LEU A 126 -4.33 37.25 -5.73
C LEU A 126 -3.90 36.67 -4.37
N VAL A 127 -4.10 35.38 -4.18
CA VAL A 127 -3.90 34.70 -2.88
C VAL A 127 -2.75 33.71 -2.91
N ALA A 128 -2.42 33.15 -4.08
CA ALA A 128 -1.25 32.32 -4.25
C ALA A 128 -0.78 32.31 -5.71
N VAL A 129 0.50 32.01 -5.90
CA VAL A 129 1.09 31.68 -7.20
C VAL A 129 1.80 30.34 -7.08
N ALA A 130 1.67 29.51 -8.10
CA ALA A 130 2.29 28.20 -8.12
C ALA A 130 3.03 27.95 -9.43
N GLN A 131 4.07 27.13 -9.35
CA GLN A 131 4.80 26.61 -10.50
C GLN A 131 4.87 25.10 -10.38
N GLY A 132 4.61 24.40 -11.48
CA GLY A 132 4.63 22.95 -11.49
C GLY A 132 5.21 22.38 -12.78
N THR A 133 5.72 21.16 -12.67
CA THR A 133 6.14 20.37 -13.83
C THR A 133 5.16 19.23 -14.04
N ILE A 134 4.48 19.26 -15.19
CA ILE A 134 3.58 18.20 -15.62
C ILE A 134 4.34 17.29 -16.58
N VAL A 135 4.21 15.98 -16.40
CA VAL A 135 4.90 15.00 -17.23
C VAL A 135 3.92 13.99 -17.83
N ALA A 136 4.08 13.73 -19.12
CA ALA A 136 3.46 12.57 -19.76
C ALA A 136 4.32 11.32 -19.43
N PRO A 137 3.73 10.24 -18.93
CA PRO A 137 4.43 8.98 -18.69
C PRO A 137 5.12 8.46 -19.96
N ALA A 138 6.19 7.69 -19.80
CA ALA A 138 6.82 6.99 -20.92
C ALA A 138 5.90 5.88 -21.43
N GLU A 139 5.64 5.79 -22.72
CA GLU A 139 5.24 4.49 -23.28
C GLU A 139 6.42 3.50 -23.14
N PRO A 140 6.19 2.26 -22.71
CA PRO A 140 7.24 1.25 -22.61
C PRO A 140 7.86 0.97 -23.99
N ALA A 141 9.19 0.92 -24.05
CA ALA A 141 9.94 0.74 -25.29
C ALA A 141 9.65 -0.63 -25.93
N ALA A 142 9.35 -0.63 -27.23
CA ALA A 142 9.04 -1.80 -28.03
C ALA A 142 10.29 -2.60 -28.44
N THR A 143 10.22 -3.93 -28.35
CA THR A 143 11.12 -4.88 -29.02
C THR A 143 10.62 -5.10 -30.47
N PRO A 144 11.50 -5.12 -31.51
CA PRO A 144 11.11 -5.32 -32.92
C PRO A 144 11.02 -6.82 -33.27
N ALA A 145 10.26 -7.34 -34.24
CA ALA A 145 9.31 -6.80 -35.22
C ALA A 145 8.42 -7.96 -35.76
N ALA A 146 7.16 -7.67 -36.10
CA ALA A 146 6.44 -8.28 -37.24
C ALA A 146 5.26 -7.37 -37.64
N GLN A 147 5.10 -7.13 -38.95
CA GLN A 147 4.16 -6.17 -39.56
C GLN A 147 2.66 -6.51 -39.41
N PRO A 148 1.76 -5.54 -39.63
CA PRO A 148 0.51 -5.43 -38.89
C PRO A 148 -0.66 -6.15 -39.58
N ALA A 149 -1.31 -7.05 -38.86
CA ALA A 149 -2.71 -7.37 -39.13
C ALA A 149 -3.59 -6.39 -38.36
N ARG A 150 -4.52 -5.76 -39.07
CA ARG A 150 -5.56 -4.87 -38.52
C ARG A 150 -6.25 -5.56 -37.33
N VAL A 151 -6.14 -5.00 -36.13
CA VAL A 151 -6.92 -5.48 -34.96
C VAL A 151 -7.87 -4.39 -34.48
N ARG A 152 -9.14 -4.81 -34.43
CA ARG A 152 -10.32 -4.12 -33.94
C ARG A 152 -10.14 -3.70 -32.48
N VAL A 153 -10.77 -2.59 -32.11
CA VAL A 153 -11.00 -2.18 -30.72
C VAL A 153 -11.64 -3.34 -29.94
N GLY A 154 -10.88 -3.90 -29.01
CA GLY A 154 -11.28 -4.95 -28.09
C GLY A 154 -10.22 -5.07 -27.00
N ARG A 155 -10.33 -4.24 -25.95
CA ARG A 155 -9.51 -4.38 -24.75
C ARG A 155 -10.00 -5.65 -24.05
N LEU A 156 -9.29 -6.78 -24.18
CA LEU A 156 -9.42 -7.84 -23.20
C LEU A 156 -8.89 -7.26 -21.89
N ALA A 157 -9.78 -7.04 -20.92
CA ALA A 157 -9.38 -6.63 -19.59
C ALA A 157 -8.44 -7.70 -19.03
N THR A 158 -7.36 -7.30 -18.34
CA THR A 158 -6.57 -8.22 -17.52
C THR A 158 -7.55 -9.02 -16.66
N PRO A 159 -7.51 -10.35 -16.68
CA PRO A 159 -8.40 -11.17 -15.85
C PRO A 159 -8.32 -10.74 -14.39
N SER A 160 -9.45 -10.79 -13.67
CA SER A 160 -9.39 -10.54 -12.23
C SER A 160 -8.69 -11.69 -11.51
N VAL A 161 -8.22 -11.45 -10.29
CA VAL A 161 -7.71 -12.53 -9.43
C VAL A 161 -8.73 -13.67 -9.29
N GLN A 162 -10.02 -13.33 -9.17
CA GLN A 162 -11.09 -14.32 -9.11
C GLN A 162 -11.15 -15.19 -10.37
N ASP A 163 -11.07 -14.59 -11.55
CA ASP A 163 -11.10 -15.31 -12.83
C ASP A 163 -9.92 -16.28 -12.94
N VAL A 164 -8.72 -15.82 -12.60
CA VAL A 164 -7.50 -16.65 -12.60
C VAL A 164 -7.62 -17.81 -11.62
N LEU A 165 -8.04 -17.56 -10.38
CA LEU A 165 -8.17 -18.61 -9.38
C LEU A 165 -9.24 -19.66 -9.74
N LEU A 166 -10.37 -19.22 -10.32
CA LEU A 166 -11.42 -20.12 -10.79
C LEU A 166 -10.91 -21.01 -11.93
N GLU A 167 -10.22 -20.42 -12.90
CA GLU A 167 -9.71 -21.17 -14.06
C GLU A 167 -8.60 -22.16 -13.65
N ARG A 168 -7.68 -21.75 -12.77
CA ARG A 168 -6.66 -22.64 -12.19
C ARG A 168 -7.28 -23.78 -11.39
N ARG A 169 -8.33 -23.50 -10.59
CA ARG A 169 -9.04 -24.55 -9.84
C ARG A 169 -9.76 -25.53 -10.77
N ARG A 170 -10.31 -25.04 -11.88
CA ARG A 170 -11.03 -25.86 -12.87
C ARG A 170 -10.09 -26.74 -13.70
N THR A 171 -8.92 -26.22 -14.06
CA THR A 171 -8.01 -26.87 -15.04
C THR A 171 -6.77 -27.50 -14.41
N GLY A 172 -6.37 -27.05 -13.22
CA GLY A 172 -5.07 -27.35 -12.63
C GLY A 172 -3.88 -26.71 -13.36
N ASN A 173 -4.12 -25.88 -14.39
CA ASN A 173 -3.06 -25.28 -15.19
C ASN A 173 -2.69 -23.90 -14.65
N THR A 174 -1.42 -23.70 -14.31
CA THR A 174 -0.86 -22.41 -13.89
C THR A 174 -0.07 -21.70 -15.00
N ASP A 175 0.06 -22.30 -16.18
CA ASP A 175 0.65 -21.67 -17.38
C ASP A 175 -0.42 -20.86 -18.13
N ASP A 176 -0.96 -19.85 -17.45
CA ASP A 176 -2.04 -18.97 -17.92
C ASP A 176 -1.57 -17.53 -18.16
N GLY A 177 -0.25 -17.30 -18.07
CA GLY A 177 0.37 -15.98 -18.17
C GLY A 177 0.17 -15.10 -16.93
N ALA A 178 -0.52 -15.59 -15.89
CA ALA A 178 -0.59 -14.94 -14.59
C ALA A 178 0.53 -15.42 -13.67
N THR A 179 0.96 -14.55 -12.77
CA THR A 179 1.81 -14.87 -11.63
C THR A 179 1.11 -14.37 -10.39
N VAL A 180 0.51 -15.30 -9.65
CA VAL A 180 -0.36 -15.02 -8.50
C VAL A 180 0.45 -15.08 -7.22
N ALA A 181 0.61 -13.93 -6.58
CA ALA A 181 1.20 -13.81 -5.26
C ALA A 181 0.15 -13.91 -4.16
N LEU A 182 0.46 -14.64 -3.09
CA LEU A 182 -0.23 -14.50 -1.81
C LEU A 182 0.56 -13.52 -0.94
N VAL A 183 -0.01 -12.35 -0.70
CA VAL A 183 0.61 -11.26 0.06
C VAL A 183 0.06 -11.28 1.48
N ILE A 184 0.91 -11.48 2.48
CA ILE A 184 0.49 -11.67 3.88
C ILE A 184 0.97 -10.51 4.75
N GLU A 185 0.02 -9.67 5.20
CA GLU A 185 0.31 -8.56 6.11
C GLU A 185 0.68 -9.07 7.51
N GLY A 186 1.69 -8.45 8.11
CA GLY A 186 2.07 -8.65 9.51
C GLY A 186 1.32 -7.77 10.51
N GLY A 187 1.53 -8.01 11.81
CA GLY A 187 0.83 -7.21 12.82
C GLY A 187 1.18 -7.46 14.27
N GLY A 188 2.28 -8.18 14.56
CA GLY A 188 2.54 -8.70 15.91
C GLY A 188 1.42 -9.66 16.30
N MET A 189 0.73 -9.38 17.40
CA MET A 189 -0.40 -10.19 17.88
C MET A 189 -1.59 -10.21 16.92
N ARG A 190 -1.79 -9.13 16.15
CA ARG A 190 -2.81 -9.08 15.10
C ARG A 190 -2.49 -9.99 13.90
N GLY A 191 -1.28 -10.54 13.82
CA GLY A 191 -0.95 -11.57 12.83
C GLY A 191 -1.81 -12.84 12.95
N ILE A 192 -2.53 -13.04 14.05
CA ILE A 192 -3.54 -14.10 14.16
C ILE A 192 -4.65 -13.95 13.10
N VAL A 193 -4.97 -12.72 12.68
CA VAL A 193 -5.95 -12.45 11.62
C VAL A 193 -5.47 -13.00 10.28
N SER A 194 -4.23 -12.68 9.88
CA SER A 194 -3.67 -13.19 8.64
C SER A 194 -3.32 -14.69 8.72
N ALA A 195 -3.03 -15.22 9.90
CA ALA A 195 -2.88 -16.66 10.14
C ALA A 195 -4.20 -17.41 9.89
N ALA A 196 -5.31 -16.89 10.43
CA ALA A 196 -6.64 -17.46 10.20
C ALA A 196 -7.02 -17.46 8.71
N MET A 197 -6.74 -16.37 8.00
CA MET A 197 -6.99 -16.28 6.56
C MET A 197 -6.10 -17.26 5.78
N ALA A 198 -4.82 -17.39 6.13
CA ALA A 198 -3.91 -18.36 5.53
C ALA A 198 -4.39 -19.81 5.76
N ALA A 199 -4.92 -20.12 6.95
CA ALA A 199 -5.53 -21.42 7.23
C ALA A 199 -6.77 -21.70 6.36
N VAL A 200 -7.53 -20.65 6.00
CA VAL A 200 -8.62 -20.78 5.02
C VAL A 200 -8.05 -21.10 3.63
N ILE A 201 -7.02 -20.38 3.17
CA ILE A 201 -6.36 -20.66 1.87
C ILE A 201 -5.87 -22.12 1.80
N GLU A 202 -5.23 -22.61 2.87
CA GLU A 202 -4.77 -24.00 3.00
C GLU A 202 -5.93 -25.00 2.91
N ARG A 203 -6.96 -24.82 3.74
CA ARG A 203 -8.11 -25.73 3.82
C ARG A 203 -8.93 -25.76 2.53
N GLU A 204 -9.08 -24.63 1.85
CA GLU A 204 -9.78 -24.56 0.56
C GLU A 204 -8.94 -25.11 -0.61
N GLY A 205 -7.70 -25.55 -0.36
CA GLY A 205 -6.84 -26.18 -1.35
C GLY A 205 -6.37 -25.21 -2.43
N LEU A 206 -6.17 -23.93 -2.08
CA LEU A 206 -5.81 -22.89 -3.05
C LEU A 206 -4.30 -22.75 -3.27
N LEU A 207 -3.47 -23.35 -2.43
CA LEU A 207 -2.00 -23.34 -2.56
C LEU A 207 -1.49 -23.72 -3.97
N PRO A 208 -2.03 -24.76 -4.65
CA PRO A 208 -1.62 -25.09 -6.02
C PRO A 208 -1.88 -23.97 -7.06
N SER A 209 -2.77 -23.03 -6.76
CA SER A 209 -3.08 -21.89 -7.63
C SER A 209 -2.22 -20.66 -7.32
N ILE A 210 -1.30 -20.73 -6.34
CA ILE A 210 -0.44 -19.64 -5.90
C ILE A 210 1.00 -19.89 -6.37
N ASP A 211 1.60 -18.92 -7.06
CA ASP A 211 2.95 -19.04 -7.62
C ASP A 211 4.04 -18.57 -6.64
N MET A 212 3.70 -17.65 -5.75
CA MET A 212 4.62 -17.16 -4.70
C MET A 212 3.88 -16.68 -3.46
N ILE A 213 4.53 -16.72 -2.30
CA ILE A 213 4.02 -16.14 -1.05
C ILE A 213 5.01 -15.10 -0.55
N VAL A 214 4.53 -13.90 -0.28
CA VAL A 214 5.33 -12.77 0.19
C VAL A 214 4.75 -12.29 1.51
N GLY A 215 5.55 -12.33 2.58
CA GLY A 215 5.11 -11.99 3.93
C GLY A 215 6.00 -10.94 4.59
N THR A 216 5.41 -10.18 5.52
CA THR A 216 6.16 -9.21 6.35
C THR A 216 5.92 -9.49 7.82
N SER A 217 6.98 -9.53 8.64
CA SER A 217 6.88 -9.68 10.10
C SER A 217 6.11 -10.95 10.50
N ALA A 218 5.07 -10.85 11.33
CA ALA A 218 4.18 -11.99 11.60
C ALA A 218 3.61 -12.64 10.32
N GLY A 219 3.41 -11.87 9.24
CA GLY A 219 2.99 -12.40 7.95
C GLY A 219 4.06 -13.25 7.25
N ALA A 220 5.34 -12.98 7.50
CA ALA A 220 6.46 -13.80 7.04
C ALA A 220 6.46 -15.17 7.74
N VAL A 221 6.21 -15.19 9.06
CA VAL A 221 6.04 -16.43 9.83
C VAL A 221 4.82 -17.22 9.31
N ASN A 222 3.68 -16.54 9.11
CA ASN A 222 2.47 -17.16 8.56
C ASN A 222 2.69 -17.71 7.14
N ALA A 223 3.51 -17.04 6.31
CA ALA A 223 3.88 -17.52 4.98
C ALA A 223 4.70 -18.82 5.06
N ALA A 224 5.69 -18.87 5.96
CA ALA A 224 6.49 -20.08 6.18
C ALA A 224 5.64 -21.24 6.74
N THR A 225 4.73 -20.97 7.69
CA THR A 225 3.82 -22.01 8.21
C THR A 225 2.90 -22.55 7.14
N LEU A 226 2.42 -21.70 6.23
CA LEU A 226 1.57 -22.12 5.13
C LEU A 226 2.33 -22.98 4.11
N ALA A 227 3.58 -22.63 3.82
CA ALA A 227 4.42 -23.40 2.90
C ALA A 227 4.69 -24.84 3.35
N VAL A 228 4.76 -25.07 4.67
CA VAL A 228 4.95 -26.39 5.26
C VAL A 228 3.63 -27.11 5.59
N GLY A 229 2.48 -26.55 5.20
CA GLY A 229 1.16 -27.16 5.42
C GLY A 229 0.70 -27.11 6.88
N ALA A 230 1.12 -26.11 7.64
CA ALA A 230 0.84 -25.94 9.06
C ALA A 230 0.03 -24.67 9.38
N ALA A 231 -0.60 -24.02 8.40
CA ALA A 231 -1.31 -22.75 8.64
C ALA A 231 -2.49 -22.93 9.60
N GLY A 232 -3.24 -24.04 9.49
CA GLY A 232 -4.33 -24.34 10.42
C GLY A 232 -3.85 -24.49 11.87
N ALA A 233 -2.79 -25.27 12.11
CA ALA A 233 -2.24 -25.47 13.44
C ALA A 233 -1.63 -24.18 14.02
N MET A 234 -1.00 -23.35 13.17
CA MET A 234 -0.52 -22.03 13.55
C MET A 234 -1.66 -21.12 13.99
N ALA A 235 -2.75 -21.04 13.22
CA ALA A 235 -3.90 -20.20 13.56
C ALA A 235 -4.56 -20.60 14.89
N GLU A 236 -4.64 -21.90 15.19
CA GLU A 236 -5.20 -22.41 16.45
C GLU A 236 -4.29 -22.09 17.66
N SER A 237 -2.99 -22.27 17.51
CA SER A 237 -2.01 -22.11 18.59
C SER A 237 -1.52 -20.68 18.78
N TYR A 238 -1.80 -19.76 17.85
CA TYR A 238 -1.24 -18.40 17.81
C TYR A 238 -1.45 -17.65 19.14
N ALA A 239 -2.67 -17.68 19.68
CA ALA A 239 -3.01 -16.99 20.92
C ALA A 239 -2.19 -17.51 22.11
N GLU A 240 -1.91 -18.81 22.16
CA GLU A 240 -1.17 -19.44 23.25
C GLU A 240 0.34 -19.23 23.10
N VAL A 241 0.86 -19.47 21.89
CA VAL A 241 2.30 -19.35 21.59
C VAL A 241 2.75 -17.90 21.78
N PHE A 242 2.05 -16.92 21.22
CA PHE A 242 2.55 -15.54 21.18
C PHE A 242 2.23 -14.73 22.44
N THR A 243 1.31 -15.18 23.30
CA THR A 243 1.04 -14.51 24.59
C THR A 243 1.84 -15.07 25.76
N SER A 244 2.60 -16.16 25.56
CA SER A 244 3.39 -16.76 26.63
C SER A 244 4.36 -15.73 27.26
N PRO A 245 4.48 -15.70 28.61
CA PRO A 245 5.39 -14.78 29.32
C PRO A 245 6.86 -14.90 28.90
N GLU A 246 7.22 -15.98 28.23
CA GLU A 246 8.53 -16.16 27.61
C GLU A 246 8.81 -15.08 26.54
N PHE A 247 7.79 -14.67 25.78
CA PHE A 247 7.90 -13.85 24.58
C PHE A 247 7.49 -12.38 24.78
N ILE A 248 6.55 -12.07 25.66
CA ILE A 248 6.17 -10.67 25.94
C ILE A 248 6.26 -10.37 27.45
N ASP A 249 7.37 -9.79 27.89
CA ASP A 249 7.60 -9.42 29.29
C ASP A 249 7.91 -7.93 29.45
N LEU A 250 6.90 -7.15 29.86
CA LEU A 250 7.01 -5.71 30.08
C LEU A 250 7.95 -5.34 31.23
N ARG A 251 8.25 -6.26 32.15
CA ARG A 251 9.21 -6.04 33.24
C ARG A 251 10.63 -5.88 32.71
N ARG A 252 10.93 -6.42 31.53
CA ARG A 252 12.24 -6.29 30.86
C ARG A 252 12.50 -4.86 30.39
N PHE A 253 11.45 -4.08 30.09
CA PHE A 253 11.57 -2.67 29.74
C PHE A 253 12.19 -1.84 30.88
N ALA A 254 11.74 -2.07 32.12
CA ALA A 254 12.27 -1.39 33.31
C ALA A 254 13.74 -1.75 33.60
N LEU A 255 14.24 -2.84 33.01
CA LEU A 255 15.62 -3.32 33.13
C LEU A 255 16.49 -2.94 31.92
N GLY A 256 15.99 -2.13 30.99
CA GLY A 256 16.71 -1.76 29.76
C GLY A 256 16.93 -2.92 28.78
N ARG A 257 16.14 -4.00 28.90
CA ARG A 257 16.22 -5.20 28.06
C ARG A 257 15.05 -5.24 27.06
N PRO A 258 15.21 -5.91 25.89
CA PRO A 258 14.13 -6.07 24.91
C PRO A 258 12.86 -6.68 25.54
N VAL A 259 11.70 -6.07 25.24
CA VAL A 259 10.38 -6.46 25.76
C VAL A 259 9.83 -7.69 25.02
N ILE A 260 10.19 -7.82 23.75
CA ILE A 260 9.79 -8.91 22.86
C ILE A 260 11.07 -9.59 22.40
N ASP A 261 11.26 -10.86 22.74
CA ASP A 261 12.38 -11.64 22.20
C ASP A 261 11.96 -12.26 20.85
N GLY A 262 12.04 -11.46 19.78
CA GLY A 262 11.63 -11.89 18.43
C GLY A 262 12.47 -13.06 17.89
N THR A 263 13.71 -13.21 18.35
CA THR A 263 14.57 -14.35 18.04
C THR A 263 14.07 -15.66 18.66
N ARG A 264 13.46 -15.61 19.84
CA ARG A 264 12.88 -16.81 20.46
C ARG A 264 11.55 -17.22 19.85
N ILE A 265 10.72 -16.27 19.40
CA ILE A 265 9.42 -16.59 18.80
C ILE A 265 9.61 -17.41 17.52
N VAL A 266 10.41 -16.93 16.58
CA VAL A 266 10.62 -17.64 15.30
C VAL A 266 11.27 -19.01 15.54
N SER A 267 12.25 -19.11 16.46
CA SER A 267 12.85 -20.39 16.84
C SER A 267 11.81 -21.36 17.42
N ARG A 268 10.91 -20.86 18.28
CA ARG A 268 9.85 -21.69 18.87
C ARG A 268 8.85 -22.18 17.82
N VAL A 269 8.43 -21.31 16.92
CA VAL A 269 7.50 -21.67 15.84
C VAL A 269 8.18 -22.67 14.88
N ASP A 270 9.48 -22.52 14.64
CA ASP A 270 10.29 -23.50 13.89
C ASP A 270 10.38 -24.86 14.60
N GLU A 271 10.57 -24.90 15.93
CA GLU A 271 10.52 -26.15 16.70
C GLU A 271 9.15 -26.84 16.63
N LEU A 272 8.06 -26.06 16.60
CA LEU A 272 6.69 -26.58 16.62
C LEU A 272 6.23 -27.07 15.24
N PHE A 273 6.63 -26.39 14.17
CA PHE A 273 6.09 -26.60 12.82
C PHE A 273 7.13 -26.87 11.74
N ASP A 274 8.41 -26.92 12.10
CA ASP A 274 9.52 -27.19 11.18
C ASP A 274 9.57 -26.23 9.97
N LEU A 275 9.44 -24.92 10.23
CA LEU A 275 9.41 -23.87 9.20
C LEU A 275 10.61 -23.93 8.27
N GLY A 276 11.78 -24.23 8.82
CA GLY A 276 13.02 -24.34 8.09
C GLY A 276 13.03 -25.43 7.02
N SER A 277 12.13 -26.41 7.08
CA SER A 277 11.99 -27.45 6.06
C SER A 277 11.56 -26.89 4.70
N ALA A 278 10.88 -25.74 4.68
CA ALA A 278 10.47 -25.09 3.44
C ALA A 278 11.65 -24.74 2.51
N ALA A 279 12.85 -24.51 3.07
CA ALA A 279 14.08 -24.28 2.30
C ALA A 279 14.53 -25.50 1.49
N GLY A 280 14.08 -26.71 1.86
CA GLY A 280 14.34 -27.96 1.13
C GLY A 280 13.26 -28.33 0.10
N THR A 281 12.31 -27.43 -0.16
CA THR A 281 11.19 -27.65 -1.09
C THR A 281 11.18 -26.59 -2.20
N ASP A 282 10.29 -26.73 -3.18
CA ASP A 282 10.09 -25.72 -4.24
C ASP A 282 9.73 -24.33 -3.68
N TRP A 283 9.29 -24.25 -2.42
CA TRP A 283 9.03 -22.99 -1.73
C TRP A 283 10.28 -22.15 -1.50
N ALA A 284 11.49 -22.72 -1.53
CA ALA A 284 12.73 -21.96 -1.31
C ALA A 284 12.88 -20.75 -2.27
N GLY A 285 12.44 -20.88 -3.52
CA GLY A 285 12.43 -19.79 -4.52
C GLY A 285 11.10 -19.03 -4.63
N ARG A 286 10.01 -19.61 -4.10
CA ARG A 286 8.64 -19.04 -4.19
C ARG A 286 8.22 -18.29 -2.94
N LEU A 287 8.96 -18.44 -1.84
CA LEU A 287 8.77 -17.69 -0.61
C LEU A 287 9.65 -16.45 -0.59
N ALA A 288 9.11 -15.36 -0.03
CA ALA A 288 9.89 -14.18 0.28
C ALA A 288 9.48 -13.50 1.59
N MET A 289 10.48 -13.13 2.39
CA MET A 289 10.32 -12.43 3.66
C MET A 289 10.75 -10.98 3.49
N VAL A 290 9.82 -10.04 3.62
CA VAL A 290 10.15 -8.62 3.44
C VAL A 290 10.80 -8.08 4.71
N ALA A 291 12.00 -7.54 4.55
CA ALA A 291 12.78 -6.88 5.60
C ALA A 291 13.20 -5.49 5.14
N THR A 292 13.50 -4.60 6.09
CA THR A 292 14.01 -3.27 5.82
C THR A 292 15.52 -3.27 5.94
N ASP A 293 16.24 -2.93 4.88
CA ASP A 293 17.68 -2.74 4.93
C ASP A 293 18.01 -1.45 5.68
N VAL A 294 18.90 -1.56 6.68
CA VAL A 294 19.24 -0.46 7.58
C VAL A 294 20.01 0.65 6.87
N ASP A 295 20.89 0.31 5.93
CA ASP A 295 21.82 1.25 5.31
C ASP A 295 21.14 2.07 4.21
N THR A 296 20.20 1.47 3.47
CA THR A 296 19.45 2.09 2.38
C THR A 296 18.10 2.64 2.80
N GLY A 297 17.52 2.15 3.90
CA GLY A 297 16.18 2.52 4.34
C GLY A 297 15.05 1.96 3.47
N ARG A 298 15.33 0.94 2.64
CA ARG A 298 14.38 0.35 1.69
C ARG A 298 13.90 -1.03 2.15
N ALA A 299 12.66 -1.38 1.79
CA ALA A 299 12.16 -2.74 1.93
C ALA A 299 12.72 -3.62 0.81
N GLU A 300 13.13 -4.84 1.14
CA GLU A 300 13.55 -5.86 0.20
C GLU A 300 12.95 -7.21 0.55
N ALA A 301 12.62 -7.99 -0.48
CA ALA A 301 12.09 -9.33 -0.35
C ALA A 301 13.26 -10.33 -0.27
N LEU A 302 13.55 -10.84 0.93
CA LEU A 302 14.55 -11.89 1.13
C LEU A 302 13.99 -13.22 0.62
N SER A 303 14.60 -13.79 -0.42
CA SER A 303 14.17 -15.03 -1.08
C SER A 303 15.37 -15.91 -1.44
N ASP A 304 15.09 -17.00 -2.16
CA ASP A 304 16.07 -17.92 -2.73
C ASP A 304 16.95 -18.49 -1.61
N PHE A 305 16.27 -19.07 -0.61
CA PHE A 305 16.91 -19.54 0.61
C PHE A 305 17.85 -20.70 0.30
N THR A 306 19.09 -20.59 0.75
CA THR A 306 20.11 -21.60 0.47
C THR A 306 19.99 -22.83 1.36
N ASP A 307 19.50 -22.62 2.59
CA ASP A 307 19.32 -23.67 3.59
C ASP A 307 18.33 -23.21 4.68
N ARG A 308 18.11 -24.10 5.67
CA ARG A 308 17.29 -23.83 6.85
C ARG A 308 17.73 -22.56 7.58
N ALA A 309 19.03 -22.38 7.81
CA ALA A 309 19.54 -21.29 8.64
C ALA A 309 19.30 -19.94 7.97
N ASP A 310 19.43 -19.86 6.64
CA ASP A 310 19.16 -18.67 5.85
C ASP A 310 17.66 -18.30 5.82
N LEU A 311 16.76 -19.29 5.73
CA LEU A 311 15.31 -19.07 5.85
C LEU A 311 14.94 -18.55 7.25
N ILE A 312 15.41 -19.22 8.30
CA ILE A 312 15.13 -18.81 9.69
C ILE A 312 15.74 -17.44 9.99
N GLY A 313 16.96 -17.17 9.51
CA GLY A 313 17.59 -15.86 9.58
C GLY A 313 16.76 -14.77 8.88
N SER A 314 16.17 -15.07 7.73
CA SER A 314 15.29 -14.16 6.98
C SER A 314 13.98 -13.88 7.71
N LEU A 315 13.40 -14.89 8.39
CA LEU A 315 12.23 -14.70 9.26
C LEU A 315 12.56 -13.78 10.45
N HIS A 316 13.72 -13.96 11.09
CA HIS A 316 14.18 -13.05 12.14
C HIS A 316 14.37 -11.62 11.64
N ALA A 317 15.02 -11.45 10.49
CA ALA A 317 15.21 -10.15 9.86
C ALA A 317 13.86 -9.45 9.58
N SER A 318 12.86 -10.17 9.10
CA SER A 318 11.53 -9.63 8.77
C SER A 318 10.69 -9.25 9.99
N GLY A 319 10.89 -9.90 11.14
CA GLY A 319 10.07 -9.73 12.35
C GLY A 319 10.65 -8.89 13.48
N LEU A 320 11.88 -8.38 13.35
CA LEU A 320 12.54 -7.67 14.45
C LEU A 320 12.06 -6.21 14.59
N LEU A 321 11.11 -5.99 15.50
CA LEU A 321 10.61 -4.65 15.80
C LEU A 321 11.69 -3.77 16.48
N PRO A 322 11.92 -2.54 15.99
CA PRO A 322 12.90 -1.62 16.58
C PRO A 322 12.66 -1.36 18.07
N MET A 323 13.74 -1.34 18.87
CA MET A 323 13.77 -1.13 20.33
C MET A 323 13.06 -2.17 21.21
N LEU A 324 12.03 -2.84 20.71
CA LEU A 324 11.33 -3.89 21.44
C LEU A 324 12.07 -5.23 21.38
N ALA A 325 12.87 -5.47 20.32
CA ALA A 325 13.50 -6.76 20.07
C ALA A 325 15.03 -6.79 19.94
N GLY A 326 15.72 -5.63 19.93
CA GLY A 326 17.19 -5.56 19.97
C GLY A 326 17.83 -4.80 18.80
N ASP A 327 19.13 -5.05 18.59
CA ASP A 327 19.93 -4.51 17.48
C ASP A 327 19.53 -5.14 16.14
N PRO A 328 19.75 -4.47 14.99
CA PRO A 328 19.45 -5.02 13.67
C PRO A 328 20.05 -6.42 13.43
N VAL A 329 19.30 -7.29 12.78
CA VAL A 329 19.76 -8.64 12.42
C VAL A 329 20.80 -8.54 11.32
N THR A 330 21.97 -9.16 11.50
CA THR A 330 22.96 -9.28 10.43
C THR A 330 22.72 -10.58 9.67
N LEU A 331 22.42 -10.47 8.37
CA LEU A 331 22.16 -11.60 7.49
C LEU A 331 22.69 -11.27 6.08
N ARG A 332 23.36 -12.23 5.44
CA ARG A 332 23.96 -12.06 4.10
C ARG A 332 24.86 -10.80 4.02
N GLY A 333 25.62 -10.52 5.08
CA GLY A 333 26.54 -9.37 5.18
C GLY A 333 25.88 -8.00 5.31
N ARG A 334 24.54 -7.93 5.41
CA ARG A 334 23.75 -6.70 5.54
C ARG A 334 23.00 -6.68 6.87
N ARG A 335 22.54 -5.50 7.28
CA ARG A 335 21.79 -5.29 8.52
C ARG A 335 20.32 -5.04 8.22
N TRP A 336 19.45 -5.72 8.96
CA TRP A 336 18.03 -5.77 8.67
C TRP A 336 17.17 -5.43 9.89
N LEU A 337 16.02 -4.82 9.62
CA LEU A 337 14.94 -4.56 10.56
C LEU A 337 13.61 -5.05 9.99
N ASP A 338 12.56 -5.09 10.82
CA ASP A 338 11.22 -5.48 10.40
C ASP A 338 10.76 -4.75 9.12
N GLY A 339 10.26 -5.51 8.14
CA GLY A 339 9.83 -4.96 6.85
C GLY A 339 8.67 -3.98 6.97
N GLY A 340 7.87 -4.11 8.02
CA GLY A 340 6.71 -3.27 8.29
C GLY A 340 7.03 -1.83 8.69
N ILE A 341 8.31 -1.48 8.84
CA ILE A 341 8.78 -0.08 8.92
C ILE A 341 8.49 0.64 7.59
N VAL A 342 8.79 -0.01 6.48
CA VAL A 342 8.65 0.55 5.13
C VAL A 342 7.36 0.04 4.48
N GLU A 343 7.16 -1.29 4.48
CA GLU A 343 6.14 -1.98 3.69
C GLU A 343 5.46 -3.09 4.52
N ALA A 344 4.40 -2.74 5.24
CA ALA A 344 3.68 -3.69 6.10
C ALA A 344 2.79 -4.68 5.32
N VAL A 345 2.29 -4.26 4.15
CA VAL A 345 1.52 -5.07 3.21
C VAL A 345 2.39 -5.21 1.94
N PRO A 346 3.07 -6.35 1.72
CA PRO A 346 4.18 -6.43 0.78
C PRO A 346 3.78 -6.57 -0.71
N VAL A 347 2.92 -5.66 -1.19
CA VAL A 347 2.42 -5.63 -2.58
C VAL A 347 3.49 -5.15 -3.55
N VAL A 348 4.28 -4.15 -3.16
CA VAL A 348 5.37 -3.61 -3.99
C VAL A 348 6.47 -4.64 -4.12
N ALA A 349 6.81 -5.30 -3.01
CA ALA A 349 7.73 -6.43 -2.99
C ALA A 349 7.26 -7.59 -3.90
N ALA A 350 5.96 -7.92 -3.89
CA ALA A 350 5.40 -8.93 -4.79
C ALA A 350 5.50 -8.50 -6.27
N ALA A 351 5.15 -7.25 -6.59
CA ALA A 351 5.25 -6.71 -7.95
C ALA A 351 6.69 -6.70 -8.47
N ALA A 352 7.66 -6.32 -7.62
CA ALA A 352 9.08 -6.33 -7.95
C ALA A 352 9.61 -7.75 -8.26
N ARG A 353 8.93 -8.79 -7.77
CA ARG A 353 9.23 -10.19 -8.05
C ARG A 353 8.50 -10.74 -9.29
N GLY A 354 7.82 -9.87 -10.03
CA GLY A 354 7.14 -10.25 -11.27
C GLY A 354 5.72 -10.79 -11.07
N ALA A 355 5.12 -10.62 -9.89
CA ALA A 355 3.69 -10.90 -9.75
C ALA A 355 2.88 -10.04 -10.73
N THR A 356 1.75 -10.58 -11.19
CA THR A 356 0.75 -9.84 -11.98
C THR A 356 -0.59 -9.77 -11.26
N HIS A 357 -0.81 -10.68 -10.30
CA HIS A 357 -2.01 -10.81 -9.50
C HIS A 357 -1.63 -11.00 -8.03
N ALA A 358 -2.43 -10.47 -7.11
CA ALA A 358 -2.20 -10.66 -5.68
C ALA A 358 -3.48 -10.92 -4.90
N VAL A 359 -3.50 -12.02 -4.14
CA VAL A 359 -4.42 -12.22 -3.02
C VAL A 359 -3.78 -11.60 -1.79
N VAL A 360 -4.39 -10.56 -1.22
CA VAL A 360 -3.82 -9.79 -0.11
C VAL A 360 -4.56 -10.11 1.18
N LEU A 361 -3.86 -10.69 2.16
CA LEU A 361 -4.38 -10.95 3.50
C LEU A 361 -4.09 -9.73 4.40
N ALA A 362 -5.06 -8.83 4.49
CA ALA A 362 -4.98 -7.63 5.31
C ALA A 362 -5.42 -7.91 6.74
N THR A 363 -4.71 -7.35 7.72
CA THR A 363 -5.01 -7.54 9.14
C THR A 363 -5.97 -6.51 9.71
N ARG A 364 -6.37 -5.51 8.92
CA ARG A 364 -7.24 -4.41 9.34
C ARG A 364 -8.46 -4.28 8.44
N PRO A 365 -9.60 -3.85 8.99
CA PRO A 365 -10.77 -3.59 8.18
C PRO A 365 -10.58 -2.36 7.29
N PRO A 366 -11.31 -2.32 6.15
CA PRO A 366 -11.48 -1.14 5.31
C PRO A 366 -11.53 0.21 6.02
N GLY A 367 -10.78 1.19 5.50
CA GLY A 367 -10.83 2.57 5.98
C GLY A 367 -10.12 2.82 7.32
N THR A 368 -9.50 1.81 7.91
CA THR A 368 -8.68 1.96 9.13
C THR A 368 -7.19 2.01 8.80
N GLN A 369 -6.43 2.58 9.72
CA GLN A 369 -4.98 2.71 9.58
C GLN A 369 -4.28 2.62 10.94
N PRO A 370 -2.96 2.37 10.97
CA PRO A 370 -2.17 2.58 12.17
C PRO A 370 -2.27 4.03 12.66
N SER A 371 -2.44 4.22 13.96
CA SER A 371 -2.23 5.52 14.60
C SER A 371 -0.74 5.72 14.90
N PHE A 372 -0.28 6.97 14.83
CA PHE A 372 1.07 7.35 15.25
C PHE A 372 0.97 7.93 16.67
N GLY A 373 1.59 7.28 17.65
CA GLY A 373 1.49 7.61 19.07
C GLY A 373 2.84 7.90 19.74
N ALA A 374 2.84 7.97 21.07
CA ALA A 374 4.03 8.30 21.86
C ALA A 374 5.17 7.29 21.69
N VAL A 375 4.84 5.99 21.58
CA VAL A 375 5.82 4.92 21.32
C VAL A 375 6.49 5.12 19.96
N ASP A 376 5.74 5.57 18.96
CA ASP A 376 6.26 5.81 17.61
C ASP A 376 7.30 6.93 17.56
N VAL A 377 7.16 7.97 18.40
CA VAL A 377 8.18 9.03 18.54
C VAL A 377 9.50 8.47 19.04
N VAL A 378 9.44 7.54 20.00
CA VAL A 378 10.62 6.88 20.57
C VAL A 378 11.31 5.99 19.53
N VAL A 379 10.51 5.17 18.82
CA VAL A 379 10.99 4.33 17.72
C VAL A 379 11.62 5.18 16.62
N GLU A 380 10.97 6.27 16.21
CA GLU A 380 11.47 7.17 15.17
C GLU A 380 12.82 7.78 15.54
N ARG A 381 13.02 8.17 16.81
CA ARG A 381 14.30 8.68 17.31
C ARG A 381 15.41 7.64 17.27
N TYR A 382 15.09 6.39 17.61
CA TYR A 382 16.04 5.27 17.49
C TYR A 382 16.42 5.01 16.04
N LEU A 383 15.42 4.91 15.15
CA LEU A 383 15.65 4.71 13.72
C LEU A 383 16.52 5.81 13.13
N ARG A 384 16.30 7.07 13.52
CA ARG A 384 17.10 8.22 13.07
C ARG A 384 18.59 8.09 13.44
N ARG A 385 18.92 7.43 14.56
CA ARG A 385 20.32 7.19 14.96
C ARG A 385 20.98 6.13 14.09
N LEU A 386 20.22 5.17 13.58
CA LEU A 386 20.72 4.13 12.68
C LEU A 386 20.86 4.68 11.26
N ASN A 387 19.80 5.30 10.74
CA ASN A 387 19.74 5.92 9.43
C ASN A 387 18.54 6.91 9.38
N PRO A 388 18.76 8.20 9.07
CA PRO A 388 17.68 9.19 8.93
C PRO A 388 16.56 8.77 7.95
N GLU A 389 16.87 8.03 6.89
CA GLU A 389 15.88 7.55 5.92
C GLU A 389 14.88 6.57 6.56
N LEU A 390 15.32 5.74 7.51
CA LEU A 390 14.42 4.85 8.26
C LEU A 390 13.40 5.63 9.09
N ALA A 391 13.82 6.75 9.69
CA ALA A 391 12.92 7.61 10.45
C ALA A 391 11.88 8.29 9.55
N ALA A 392 12.30 8.78 8.38
CA ALA A 392 11.40 9.35 7.38
C ALA A 392 10.40 8.30 6.86
N ALA A 393 10.89 7.09 6.53
CA ALA A 393 10.06 5.97 6.13
C ALA A 393 9.05 5.62 7.23
N TYR A 394 9.49 5.46 8.48
CA TYR A 394 8.62 5.12 9.59
C TYR A 394 7.51 6.17 9.83
N ARG A 395 7.85 7.46 9.74
CA ARG A 395 6.87 8.55 9.90
C ARG A 395 5.81 8.55 8.79
N GLY A 396 6.19 8.26 7.55
CA GLY A 396 5.26 8.18 6.41
C GLY A 396 4.40 6.91 6.38
N ARG A 397 4.68 5.93 7.26
CA ARG A 397 4.04 4.61 7.25
C ARG A 397 2.51 4.64 7.30
N PRO A 398 1.82 5.42 8.18
CA PRO A 398 0.36 5.41 8.22
C PRO A 398 -0.28 5.83 6.91
N HIS A 399 0.30 6.83 6.23
CA HIS A 399 -0.19 7.30 4.95
C HIS A 399 -0.01 6.26 3.84
N ARG A 400 1.21 5.71 3.70
CA ARG A 400 1.49 4.64 2.72
C ARG A 400 0.58 3.43 2.94
N TYR A 401 0.40 3.01 4.20
CA TYR A 401 -0.49 1.90 4.54
C TYR A 401 -1.93 2.14 4.06
N ARG A 402 -2.47 3.33 4.33
CA ARG A 402 -3.83 3.70 3.91
C ARG A 402 -3.97 3.70 2.40
N GLU A 403 -2.99 4.27 1.70
CA GLU A 403 -2.96 4.32 0.23
C GLU A 403 -2.90 2.91 -0.38
N THR A 404 -1.95 2.08 0.06
CA THR A 404 -1.80 0.70 -0.42
C THR A 404 -3.08 -0.11 -0.19
N LEU A 405 -3.67 -0.07 1.00
CA LEU A 405 -4.90 -0.82 1.25
C LEU A 405 -6.11 -0.28 0.47
N GLN A 406 -6.17 1.03 0.21
CA GLN A 406 -7.23 1.58 -0.63
C GLN A 406 -7.10 1.06 -2.07
N GLN A 407 -5.91 1.11 -2.65
CA GLN A 407 -5.62 0.57 -3.98
C GLN A 407 -5.92 -0.94 -4.08
N VAL A 408 -5.46 -1.71 -3.09
CA VAL A 408 -5.73 -3.16 -3.01
C VAL A 408 -7.23 -3.47 -3.01
N ARG A 409 -8.02 -2.64 -2.31
CA ARG A 409 -9.49 -2.77 -2.28
C ARG A 409 -10.17 -2.36 -3.57
N ASP A 410 -9.60 -1.38 -4.26
CA ASP A 410 -10.09 -0.92 -5.57
C ASP A 410 -9.76 -1.93 -6.69
N GLY A 411 -9.07 -3.04 -6.36
CA GLY A 411 -8.79 -4.15 -7.26
C GLY A 411 -7.50 -3.98 -8.06
N TRP A 412 -6.72 -2.93 -7.79
CA TRP A 412 -5.48 -2.66 -8.49
C TRP A 412 -4.46 -1.92 -7.63
N SER A 413 -3.26 -2.48 -7.46
CA SER A 413 -2.17 -1.82 -6.74
C SER A 413 -0.80 -2.16 -7.32
N HIS A 414 0.03 -1.15 -7.56
CA HIS A 414 1.41 -1.30 -8.04
C HIS A 414 1.57 -2.19 -9.28
N GLY A 415 0.61 -2.15 -10.21
CA GLY A 415 0.61 -2.95 -11.44
C GLY A 415 0.02 -4.34 -11.30
N LEU A 416 -0.51 -4.69 -10.11
CA LEU A 416 -1.14 -5.97 -9.83
C LEU A 416 -2.67 -5.85 -9.85
N SER A 417 -3.36 -6.82 -10.44
CA SER A 417 -4.76 -7.07 -10.10
C SER A 417 -4.83 -7.64 -8.68
N THR A 418 -5.72 -7.12 -7.83
CA THR A 418 -5.74 -7.49 -6.41
C THR A 418 -7.09 -8.00 -5.93
N LEU A 419 -7.06 -8.99 -5.02
CA LEU A 419 -8.19 -9.45 -4.23
C LEU A 419 -7.85 -9.33 -2.75
N ALA A 420 -8.62 -8.55 -2.00
CA ALA A 420 -8.40 -8.36 -0.58
C ALA A 420 -9.22 -9.36 0.25
N LEU A 421 -8.55 -10.08 1.15
CA LEU A 421 -9.18 -10.72 2.31
C LEU A 421 -8.87 -9.84 3.52
N ALA A 422 -9.92 -9.33 4.17
CA ALA A 422 -9.81 -8.40 5.28
C ALA A 422 -10.94 -8.65 6.30
N PRO A 423 -10.74 -8.31 7.59
CA PRO A 423 -11.85 -8.28 8.54
C PRO A 423 -12.92 -7.28 8.10
N ARG A 424 -14.16 -7.52 8.51
CA ARG A 424 -15.29 -6.61 8.29
C ARG A 424 -15.21 -5.42 9.24
N LEU A 425 -15.88 -4.34 8.87
CA LEU A 425 -16.04 -3.21 9.78
C LEU A 425 -16.87 -3.66 11.00
N GLY A 426 -16.30 -3.57 12.19
CA GLY A 426 -16.93 -4.01 13.44
C GLY A 426 -16.48 -5.39 13.94
N ASP A 427 -15.73 -6.16 13.15
CA ASP A 427 -15.11 -7.40 13.64
C ASP A 427 -14.09 -7.08 14.76
N PRO A 428 -13.85 -8.01 15.71
CA PRO A 428 -12.83 -7.84 16.74
C PRO A 428 -11.45 -7.57 16.13
N LEU A 429 -10.83 -6.46 16.54
CA LEU A 429 -9.53 -6.03 16.03
C LEU A 429 -8.50 -5.92 17.17
N PRO A 430 -7.64 -6.94 17.36
CA PRO A 430 -6.67 -6.92 18.44
C PRO A 430 -5.56 -5.90 18.18
N SER A 431 -5.04 -5.33 19.26
CA SER A 431 -3.88 -4.46 19.19
C SER A 431 -2.62 -5.25 18.79
N ARG A 432 -1.53 -4.56 18.43
CA ARG A 432 -0.25 -5.23 18.10
C ARG A 432 0.37 -5.97 19.29
N LEU A 433 -0.04 -5.63 20.51
CA LEU A 433 0.47 -6.16 21.78
C LEU A 433 -0.63 -6.83 22.60
N GLU A 434 -1.73 -7.23 21.94
CA GLU A 434 -2.87 -7.88 22.61
C GLU A 434 -2.42 -9.14 23.36
N ARG A 435 -2.94 -9.33 24.58
CA ARG A 435 -2.59 -10.47 25.43
C ARG A 435 -3.80 -11.28 25.86
N ASP A 436 -5.00 -10.72 25.71
CA ASP A 436 -6.21 -11.47 25.97
C ASP A 436 -6.41 -12.54 24.90
N GLN A 437 -6.16 -13.79 25.30
CA GLN A 437 -6.33 -14.94 24.41
C GLN A 437 -7.77 -15.09 23.91
N ALA A 438 -8.77 -14.68 24.70
CA ALA A 438 -10.16 -14.72 24.27
C ALA A 438 -10.42 -13.70 23.15
N ALA A 439 -9.90 -12.48 23.30
CA ALA A 439 -9.98 -11.45 22.26
C ALA A 439 -9.25 -11.87 20.97
N LEU A 440 -8.09 -12.51 21.09
CA LEU A 440 -7.35 -13.06 19.95
C LEU A 440 -8.13 -14.17 19.24
N ARG A 441 -8.68 -15.13 19.98
CA ARG A 441 -9.50 -16.22 19.41
C ARG A 441 -10.76 -15.67 18.74
N ALA A 442 -11.43 -14.67 19.33
CA ALA A 442 -12.58 -14.01 18.71
C ALA A 442 -12.21 -13.33 17.38
N ALA A 443 -11.04 -12.69 17.30
CA ALA A 443 -10.55 -12.09 16.06
C ALA A 443 -10.19 -13.13 14.99
N ARG A 444 -9.62 -14.27 15.40
CA ARG A 444 -9.34 -15.42 14.52
C ARG A 444 -10.63 -15.97 13.89
N ASP A 445 -11.65 -16.18 14.71
CA ASP A 445 -12.91 -16.75 14.26
C ASP A 445 -13.62 -15.79 13.28
N ALA A 446 -13.68 -14.49 13.61
CA ALA A 446 -14.23 -13.47 12.71
C ALA A 446 -13.44 -13.36 11.38
N ALA A 447 -12.11 -13.44 11.43
CA ALA A 447 -11.27 -13.42 10.24
C ALA A 447 -11.46 -14.67 9.36
N THR A 448 -11.70 -15.83 9.97
CA THR A 448 -12.02 -17.08 9.26
C THR A 448 -13.33 -16.94 8.48
N ASP A 449 -14.36 -16.38 9.11
CA ASP A 449 -15.66 -16.15 8.46
C ASP A 449 -15.55 -15.15 7.32
N ALA A 450 -14.87 -14.02 7.54
CA ALA A 450 -14.65 -13.00 6.52
C ALA A 450 -13.88 -13.54 5.31
N ALA A 451 -12.87 -14.39 5.53
CA ALA A 451 -12.12 -15.02 4.45
C ALA A 451 -12.97 -16.02 3.64
N ARG A 452 -13.79 -16.84 4.32
CA ARG A 452 -14.72 -17.76 3.65
C ARG A 452 -15.74 -17.01 2.79
N GLU A 453 -16.26 -15.90 3.30
CA GLU A 453 -17.18 -15.04 2.57
C GLU A 453 -16.53 -14.45 1.31
N ALA A 454 -15.32 -13.88 1.46
CA ALA A 454 -14.56 -13.30 0.36
C ALA A 454 -14.20 -14.34 -0.72
N LEU A 455 -14.00 -15.61 -0.33
CA LEU A 455 -13.69 -16.73 -1.22
C LEU A 455 -14.93 -17.52 -1.67
N SER A 456 -16.14 -17.09 -1.31
CA SER A 456 -17.39 -17.82 -1.63
C SER A 456 -17.64 -17.99 -3.12
N PHE A 457 -17.01 -17.18 -3.97
CA PHE A 457 -17.06 -17.33 -5.43
C PHE A 457 -16.43 -18.64 -5.92
N LEU A 458 -15.52 -19.25 -5.14
CA LEU A 458 -14.89 -20.53 -5.45
C LEU A 458 -15.75 -21.75 -5.09
N LEU A 459 -16.84 -21.53 -4.34
CA LEU A 459 -17.77 -22.57 -3.88
C LEU A 459 -19.02 -22.66 -4.77
N ARG A 460 -19.12 -21.82 -5.80
CA ARG A 460 -20.20 -21.79 -6.79
C ARG A 460 -19.69 -22.42 -8.07
#